data_AF-A0A3A4AZR1-F1
#
_entry.id   AF-A0A3A4AZR1-F1
#
_cell.length_a   1.000
_cell.length_b   1.000
_cell.length_c   1.000
_cell.angle_alpha   90.00
_cell.angle_beta   90.00
_cell.angle_gamma   90.00
#
_symmetry.space_group_name_H-M   'P 1'
#
loop_
_entity.id
_entity.type
_entity.pdbx_description
1 polymer ?
#
loop_
_entity_poly.entity_id
_entity_poly.type
_entity_poly.pdbx_seq_one_letter_code
_entity_poly.pdbx_strand_id
1 'polypeptide(L)'
;MNYVGVRAHPGPPDPSEETGVDFSATVEHRGGNIVVVSVRGELDFLSSPALKDAFAAFGESPARYLVVDLTGTTFCDVSGAHTIVAAHGAAVRGGGLLAVSGALPLTRRLLDLIGGGRVPVYPSLTAALRARRTRSGTSCEVLATRTRHPGPAVSRARPPGPPRADVPPRARPPLDDTIKQSKLLQNQTSANLSLLQNRTRKTFEMLARLHDNLAAAHRQGFTCARYPCDGTVRYHQDKALAYRRRSLGDGRPAA
;
A
#
# COMPACT_ATOMS: atom_id res chain seq x y z
N MET A 1 60.37 5.75 -7.84
CA MET A 1 59.15 5.97 -7.04
C MET A 1 58.01 5.24 -7.74
N ASN A 2 57.66 4.05 -7.25
CA ASN A 2 56.67 3.18 -7.88
C ASN A 2 55.28 3.53 -7.32
N TYR A 3 54.37 3.94 -8.20
CA TYR A 3 52.95 4.05 -7.86
C TYR A 3 52.31 2.66 -7.91
N VAL A 4 51.89 2.19 -6.74
CA VAL A 4 51.14 0.94 -6.56
C VAL A 4 49.76 1.11 -7.17
N GLY A 5 49.36 0.17 -8.04
CA GLY A 5 48.07 0.16 -8.72
C GLY A 5 46.89 0.19 -7.75
N VAL A 6 46.06 1.23 -7.86
CA VAL A 6 44.78 1.30 -7.17
C VAL A 6 43.83 0.35 -7.88
N ARG A 7 43.41 -0.71 -7.19
CA ARG A 7 42.31 -1.58 -7.64
C ARG A 7 41.09 -0.69 -7.85
N ALA A 8 40.48 -0.77 -9.04
CA ALA A 8 39.19 -0.16 -9.30
C ALA A 8 38.19 -0.63 -8.24
N HIS A 9 37.79 0.27 -7.33
CA HIS A 9 36.62 0.04 -6.51
C HIS A 9 35.42 -0.05 -7.45
N PRO A 10 34.51 -1.02 -7.27
CA PRO A 10 33.25 -1.01 -8.02
C PRO A 10 32.59 0.33 -7.75
N GLY A 11 32.36 1.09 -8.81
CA GLY A 11 31.67 2.37 -8.73
C GLY A 11 30.32 2.18 -8.04
N PRO A 12 29.76 3.21 -7.41
CA PRO A 12 28.40 3.13 -6.89
C PRO A 12 27.47 2.63 -8.01
N PRO A 13 26.56 1.69 -7.71
CA PRO A 13 25.69 1.08 -8.70
C PRO A 13 24.93 2.15 -9.50
N ASP A 14 24.64 1.85 -10.77
CA ASP A 14 23.93 2.75 -11.66
C ASP A 14 22.57 3.15 -11.03
N PRO A 15 22.27 4.45 -10.87
CA PRO A 15 20.97 4.89 -10.37
C PRO A 15 19.78 4.53 -11.28
N SER A 16 20.00 3.94 -12.46
CA SER A 16 18.96 3.35 -13.29
C SER A 16 18.50 1.94 -12.83
N GLU A 17 19.29 1.24 -12.00
CA GLU A 17 19.01 -0.15 -11.56
C GLU A 17 18.33 -0.27 -10.18
N GLU A 18 18.09 0.84 -9.47
CA GLU A 18 17.31 0.88 -8.22
C GLU A 18 16.00 1.67 -8.38
N THR A 19 15.20 1.33 -9.39
CA THR A 19 13.82 1.80 -9.51
C THR A 19 12.88 0.71 -9.03
N GLY A 20 12.07 0.98 -8.01
CA GLY A 20 11.03 0.02 -7.65
C GLY A 20 10.20 0.41 -6.45
N VAL A 21 9.38 1.45 -6.56
CA VAL A 21 8.05 1.29 -5.96
C VAL A 21 7.31 0.40 -6.94
N ASP A 22 7.25 -0.90 -6.66
CA ASP A 22 6.45 -1.84 -7.45
C ASP A 22 4.98 -1.55 -7.14
N PHE A 23 4.42 -0.47 -7.70
CA PHE A 23 3.02 -0.11 -7.52
C PHE A 23 2.46 0.52 -8.78
N SER A 24 1.29 0.03 -9.20
CA SER A 24 0.47 0.71 -10.20
C SER A 24 -1.01 0.54 -9.91
N ALA A 25 -1.78 1.59 -10.20
CA ALA A 25 -3.24 1.58 -10.13
C ALA A 25 -3.82 2.11 -11.45
N THR A 26 -4.69 1.34 -12.07
CA THR A 26 -5.38 1.74 -13.31
C THR A 26 -6.88 1.80 -13.08
N VAL A 27 -7.49 2.91 -13.49
CA VAL A 27 -8.93 3.15 -13.34
C VAL A 27 -9.63 2.85 -14.66
N GLU A 28 -10.64 1.99 -14.63
CA GLU A 28 -11.49 1.66 -15.76
C GLU A 28 -12.95 1.95 -15.43
N HIS A 29 -13.61 2.79 -16.23
CA HIS A 29 -15.04 3.03 -16.14
C HIS A 29 -15.79 1.97 -16.94
N ARG A 30 -16.60 1.17 -16.26
CA ARG A 30 -17.49 0.20 -16.90
C ARG A 30 -18.92 0.74 -16.90
N GLY A 31 -19.65 0.51 -18.00
CA GLY A 31 -21.04 0.95 -18.12
C GLY A 31 -21.92 0.54 -16.93
N GLY A 32 -22.96 1.33 -16.64
CA GLY A 32 -23.88 1.05 -15.54
C GLY A 32 -23.39 1.51 -14.16
N ASN A 33 -22.71 2.65 -14.08
CA ASN A 33 -22.24 3.28 -12.83
C ASN A 33 -21.23 2.43 -12.04
N ILE A 34 -20.37 1.69 -12.74
CA ILE A 34 -19.33 0.83 -12.17
C ILE A 34 -17.94 1.38 -12.51
N VAL A 35 -17.06 1.43 -11.52
CA VAL A 35 -15.63 1.72 -11.72
C VAL A 35 -14.82 0.55 -11.20
N VAL A 36 -13.80 0.16 -11.95
CA VAL A 36 -12.84 -0.86 -11.56
C VAL A 36 -11.48 -0.19 -11.39
N VAL A 37 -10.87 -0.35 -10.21
CA VAL A 37 -9.49 0.07 -9.94
C VAL A 37 -8.66 -1.19 -9.83
N SER A 38 -7.82 -1.44 -10.84
CA SER A 38 -6.90 -2.58 -10.83
C SER A 38 -5.57 -2.15 -10.21
N VAL A 39 -5.16 -2.85 -9.16
CA VAL A 39 -3.94 -2.57 -8.40
C VAL A 39 -2.93 -3.68 -8.63
N ARG A 40 -1.67 -3.32 -8.89
CA ARG A 40 -0.57 -4.26 -9.04
C ARG A 40 0.63 -3.87 -8.19
N GLY A 41 1.39 -4.89 -7.78
CA GLY A 41 2.59 -4.75 -6.95
C GLY A 41 2.27 -4.68 -5.45
N GLU A 42 3.05 -3.91 -4.70
CA GLU A 42 2.96 -3.80 -3.25
C GLU A 42 2.02 -2.67 -2.81
N LEU A 43 1.09 -2.99 -1.91
CA LEU A 43 0.23 -2.01 -1.26
C LEU A 43 0.66 -1.77 0.19
N ASP A 44 1.34 -0.66 0.41
CA ASP A 44 1.99 -0.30 1.65
C ASP A 44 1.74 1.18 1.99
N PHE A 45 2.42 1.70 3.01
CA PHE A 45 2.37 3.12 3.36
C PHE A 45 2.80 4.05 2.21
N LEU A 46 3.77 3.65 1.37
CA LEU A 46 4.31 4.48 0.28
C LEU A 46 3.34 4.59 -0.89
N SER A 47 2.63 3.51 -1.22
CA SER A 47 1.67 3.43 -2.31
C SER A 47 0.25 3.84 -1.89
N SER A 48 -0.06 3.85 -0.59
CA SER A 48 -1.36 4.25 -0.04
C SER A 48 -1.84 5.65 -0.51
N PRO A 49 -1.01 6.69 -0.61
CA PRO A 49 -1.41 7.99 -1.17
C PRO A 49 -1.91 7.88 -2.62
N ALA A 50 -1.16 7.20 -3.50
CA ALA A 50 -1.55 7.02 -4.89
C ALA A 50 -2.87 6.23 -5.03
N LEU A 51 -3.11 5.25 -4.15
CA LEU A 51 -4.39 4.54 -4.09
C LEU A 51 -5.53 5.46 -3.62
N LYS A 52 -5.29 6.37 -2.66
CA LYS A 52 -6.29 7.36 -2.21
C LYS A 52 -6.66 8.31 -3.33
N ASP A 53 -5.70 8.76 -4.12
CA ASP A 53 -5.95 9.66 -5.26
C ASP A 53 -6.82 8.96 -6.32
N ALA A 54 -6.56 7.67 -6.59
CA ALA A 54 -7.41 6.87 -7.47
C ALA A 54 -8.85 6.72 -6.94
N PHE A 55 -9.04 6.66 -5.61
CA PHE A 55 -10.37 6.63 -4.99
C PHE A 55 -11.05 8.00 -4.94
N ALA A 56 -10.30 9.10 -4.82
CA ALA A 56 -10.86 10.44 -4.87
C ALA A 56 -11.55 10.70 -6.21
N ALA A 57 -10.92 10.27 -7.31
CA ALA A 57 -11.51 10.33 -8.66
C ALA A 57 -12.84 9.56 -8.79
N PHE A 58 -13.05 8.52 -7.97
CA PHE A 58 -14.35 7.83 -7.90
C PHE A 58 -15.43 8.67 -7.21
N GLY A 59 -15.07 9.43 -6.16
CA GLY A 59 -16.02 10.25 -5.40
C GLY A 59 -16.69 11.36 -6.24
N GLU A 60 -16.00 11.81 -7.29
CA GLU A 60 -16.49 12.83 -8.23
C GLU A 60 -17.36 12.23 -9.36
N SER A 61 -17.40 10.90 -9.48
CA SER A 61 -18.14 10.19 -10.52
C SER A 61 -19.61 9.93 -10.12
N PRO A 62 -20.57 9.89 -11.08
CA PRO A 62 -21.91 9.37 -10.83
C PRO A 62 -21.93 7.87 -10.50
N ALA A 63 -20.79 7.19 -10.60
CA ALA A 63 -20.65 5.79 -10.24
C ALA A 63 -21.07 5.53 -8.79
N ARG A 64 -21.73 4.38 -8.58
CA ARG A 64 -22.25 3.95 -7.27
C ARG A 64 -21.69 2.59 -6.87
N TYR A 65 -20.81 2.02 -7.68
CA TYR A 65 -20.14 0.77 -7.39
C TYR A 65 -18.68 0.81 -7.82
N LEU A 66 -17.79 0.68 -6.85
CA LEU A 66 -16.34 0.61 -7.05
C LEU A 66 -15.88 -0.82 -6.78
N VAL A 67 -15.15 -1.42 -7.71
CA VAL A 67 -14.46 -2.70 -7.50
C VAL A 67 -12.96 -2.45 -7.49
N VAL A 68 -12.30 -2.84 -6.41
CA VAL A 68 -10.84 -2.82 -6.31
C VAL A 68 -10.35 -4.23 -6.64
N ASP A 69 -9.66 -4.38 -7.76
CA ASP A 69 -9.06 -5.65 -8.18
C ASP A 69 -7.61 -5.72 -7.69
N LEU A 70 -7.37 -6.62 -6.73
CA LEU A 70 -6.08 -6.85 -6.11
C LEU A 70 -5.37 -8.09 -6.67
N THR A 71 -5.88 -8.69 -7.76
CA THR A 71 -5.31 -9.92 -8.34
C THR A 71 -3.82 -9.78 -8.69
N GLY A 72 -3.37 -8.58 -9.06
CA GLY A 72 -1.97 -8.30 -9.37
C GLY A 72 -1.12 -7.84 -8.19
N THR A 73 -1.66 -7.85 -6.97
CA THR A 73 -0.91 -7.44 -5.77
C THR A 73 -0.07 -8.58 -5.20
N THR A 74 1.17 -8.25 -4.84
CA THR A 74 2.14 -9.18 -4.24
C THR A 74 2.18 -9.03 -2.72
N PHE A 75 1.82 -7.85 -2.21
CA PHE A 75 1.86 -7.52 -0.79
C PHE A 75 0.76 -6.51 -0.42
N CYS A 76 0.26 -6.59 0.82
CA CYS A 76 -0.60 -5.57 1.42
C CYS A 76 -0.34 -5.45 2.93
N ASP A 77 0.06 -4.28 3.40
CA ASP A 77 0.19 -3.99 4.83
C ASP A 77 -1.13 -3.45 5.43
N VAL A 78 -1.07 -3.08 6.71
CA VAL A 78 -2.18 -2.48 7.45
C VAL A 78 -2.57 -1.10 6.88
N SER A 79 -1.61 -0.33 6.35
CA SER A 79 -1.84 0.99 5.74
C SER A 79 -2.67 0.87 4.47
N GLY A 80 -2.32 -0.09 3.61
CA GLY A 80 -3.05 -0.44 2.40
C GLY A 80 -4.48 -0.91 2.70
N ALA A 81 -4.61 -1.85 3.64
CA ALA A 81 -5.92 -2.34 4.07
C ALA A 81 -6.78 -1.24 4.69
N HIS A 82 -6.20 -0.35 5.51
CA HIS A 82 -6.91 0.78 6.09
C HIS A 82 -7.40 1.77 5.01
N THR A 83 -6.57 2.01 3.98
CA THR A 83 -6.94 2.85 2.84
C THR A 83 -8.19 2.31 2.12
N ILE A 84 -8.25 1.00 1.88
CA ILE A 84 -9.43 0.35 1.28
C ILE A 84 -10.66 0.44 2.19
N VAL A 85 -10.52 0.19 3.49
CA VAL A 85 -11.62 0.26 4.46
C VAL A 85 -12.17 1.69 4.59
N ALA A 86 -11.29 2.70 4.61
CA ALA A 86 -11.67 4.10 4.65
C ALA A 86 -12.44 4.51 3.38
N ALA A 87 -11.95 4.07 2.20
CA ALA A 87 -12.61 4.30 0.92
C ALA A 87 -13.99 3.63 0.86
N HIS A 88 -14.13 2.41 1.40
CA HIS A 88 -15.43 1.76 1.52
C HIS A 88 -16.39 2.58 2.39
N GLY A 89 -15.93 3.07 3.55
CA GLY A 89 -16.74 3.95 4.40
C GLY A 89 -17.18 5.24 3.70
N ALA A 90 -16.28 5.86 2.92
CA ALA A 90 -16.60 7.04 2.12
C ALA A 90 -17.63 6.73 1.01
N ALA A 91 -17.44 5.63 0.28
CA ALA A 91 -18.37 5.19 -0.76
C ALA A 91 -19.78 4.94 -0.19
N VAL A 92 -19.88 4.27 0.97
CA VAL A 92 -21.17 4.03 1.64
C VAL A 92 -21.85 5.33 2.08
N ARG A 93 -21.10 6.29 2.64
CA ARG A 93 -21.65 7.61 2.98
C ARG A 93 -22.15 8.38 1.75
N GLY A 94 -21.52 8.18 0.60
CA GLY A 94 -21.95 8.72 -0.69
C GLY A 94 -23.07 7.95 -1.40
N GLY A 95 -23.69 6.95 -0.75
CA GLY A 95 -24.74 6.11 -1.34
C GLY A 95 -24.24 5.10 -2.37
N GLY A 96 -22.93 4.91 -2.46
CA GLY A 96 -22.27 3.89 -3.26
C GLY A 96 -21.85 2.66 -2.44
N LEU A 97 -21.07 1.79 -3.07
CA LEU A 97 -20.49 0.63 -2.42
C LEU A 97 -19.11 0.35 -3.02
N LEU A 98 -18.15 -0.06 -2.19
CA LEU A 98 -16.86 -0.58 -2.61
C LEU A 98 -16.82 -2.09 -2.39
N ALA A 99 -16.30 -2.85 -3.35
CA ALA A 99 -15.98 -4.27 -3.19
C ALA A 99 -14.52 -4.52 -3.56
N VAL A 100 -13.94 -5.57 -2.98
CA VAL A 100 -12.58 -6.03 -3.28
C VAL A 100 -12.67 -7.35 -4.03
N SER A 101 -11.78 -7.55 -5.00
CA SER A 101 -11.62 -8.81 -5.71
C SER A 101 -10.16 -9.26 -5.74
N GLY A 102 -9.91 -10.57 -5.80
CA GLY A 102 -8.58 -11.12 -6.02
C GLY A 102 -7.58 -10.90 -4.88
N ALA A 103 -8.05 -10.58 -3.67
CA ALA A 103 -7.18 -10.34 -2.53
C ALA A 103 -6.45 -11.62 -2.08
N LEU A 104 -5.16 -11.50 -1.77
CA LEU A 104 -4.38 -12.54 -1.08
C LEU A 104 -5.06 -12.96 0.24
N PRO A 105 -4.90 -14.22 0.70
CA PRO A 105 -5.54 -14.70 1.94
C PRO A 105 -5.23 -13.84 3.18
N LEU A 106 -3.99 -13.36 3.31
CA LEU A 106 -3.57 -12.46 4.38
C LEU A 106 -4.24 -11.09 4.27
N THR A 107 -4.30 -10.51 3.07
CA THR A 107 -4.99 -9.24 2.81
C THR A 107 -6.47 -9.33 3.15
N ARG A 108 -7.15 -10.42 2.78
CA ARG A 108 -8.54 -10.66 3.15
C ARG A 108 -8.72 -10.66 4.67
N ARG A 109 -7.86 -11.37 5.39
CA ARG A 109 -7.89 -11.42 6.86
C ARG A 109 -7.64 -10.04 7.48
N LEU A 110 -6.73 -9.25 6.93
CA LEU A 110 -6.49 -7.87 7.38
C LEU A 110 -7.71 -6.98 7.15
N LEU A 111 -8.36 -7.06 5.99
CA LEU A 111 -9.60 -6.33 5.69
C LEU A 111 -10.73 -6.73 6.64
N ASP A 112 -10.85 -8.01 6.98
CA ASP A 112 -11.86 -8.50 7.93
C ASP A 112 -11.60 -7.95 9.34
N LEU A 113 -10.35 -7.95 9.80
CA LEU A 113 -9.95 -7.44 11.12
C LEU A 113 -10.14 -5.92 11.25
N ILE A 114 -9.76 -5.15 10.23
CA ILE A 114 -9.80 -3.68 10.26
C ILE A 114 -11.22 -3.16 9.94
N GLY A 115 -11.89 -3.76 8.97
CA GLY A 115 -13.22 -3.36 8.50
C GLY A 115 -14.39 -4.00 9.24
N GLY A 116 -14.12 -4.99 10.10
CA GLY A 116 -15.15 -5.76 10.80
C GLY A 116 -16.06 -6.54 9.84
N GLY A 117 -15.50 -7.07 8.75
CA GLY A 117 -16.22 -7.83 7.72
C GLY A 117 -17.19 -7.02 6.86
N ARG A 118 -17.14 -5.68 6.91
CA ARG A 118 -18.06 -4.81 6.15
C ARG A 118 -17.67 -4.63 4.69
N VAL A 119 -16.40 -4.82 4.35
CA VAL A 119 -15.90 -4.71 2.98
C VAL A 119 -16.15 -6.06 2.28
N PRO A 120 -17.02 -6.13 1.25
CA PRO A 120 -17.24 -7.37 0.52
C PRO A 120 -15.98 -7.78 -0.25
N VAL A 121 -15.48 -9.00 -0.03
CA VAL A 121 -14.32 -9.56 -0.73
C VAL A 121 -14.75 -10.75 -1.59
N TYR A 122 -14.42 -10.71 -2.88
CA TYR A 122 -14.73 -11.74 -3.87
C TYR A 122 -13.47 -12.41 -4.39
N PRO A 123 -13.53 -13.68 -4.82
CA PRO A 123 -12.37 -14.40 -5.35
C PRO A 123 -11.90 -13.85 -6.71
N SER A 124 -12.75 -13.18 -7.47
CA SER A 124 -12.40 -12.63 -8.79
C SER A 124 -13.21 -11.38 -9.13
N LEU A 125 -12.70 -10.59 -10.07
CA LEU A 125 -13.38 -9.40 -10.61
C LEU A 125 -14.76 -9.78 -11.17
N THR A 126 -14.85 -10.88 -11.91
CA THR A 126 -16.11 -11.37 -12.47
C THR A 126 -17.15 -11.68 -11.38
N ALA A 127 -16.73 -12.27 -10.25
CA ALA A 127 -17.62 -12.56 -9.13
C ALA A 127 -18.14 -11.26 -8.47
N ALA A 128 -17.26 -10.27 -8.27
CA ALA A 128 -17.65 -8.96 -7.74
C ALA A 128 -18.66 -8.25 -8.64
N LEU A 129 -18.41 -8.22 -9.95
CA LEU A 129 -19.31 -7.59 -10.93
C LEU A 129 -20.70 -8.27 -10.98
N ARG A 130 -20.75 -9.61 -10.87
CA ARG A 130 -22.02 -10.36 -10.83
C ARG A 130 -22.83 -10.05 -9.57
N ALA A 131 -22.18 -9.92 -8.42
CA ALA A 131 -22.85 -9.63 -7.15
C ALA A 131 -23.55 -8.25 -7.14
N ARG A 132 -23.08 -7.29 -7.95
CA ARG A 132 -23.80 -6.01 -8.11
C ARG A 132 -25.08 -6.14 -8.91
N ARG A 133 -25.05 -6.96 -9.97
CA ARG A 133 -26.23 -7.18 -10.85
C ARG A 133 -27.39 -7.80 -10.08
N THR A 134 -27.10 -8.74 -9.16
CA THR A 134 -28.14 -9.35 -8.32
C THR A 134 -28.74 -8.34 -7.34
N ARG A 135 -27.93 -7.45 -6.74
CA ARG A 135 -28.45 -6.40 -5.83
C ARG A 135 -29.24 -5.29 -6.52
N SER A 136 -28.97 -5.04 -7.80
CA SER A 136 -29.71 -4.05 -8.59
C SER A 136 -31.00 -4.62 -9.20
N GLY A 137 -31.25 -5.94 -9.08
CA GLY A 137 -32.27 -6.66 -9.83
C GLY A 137 -33.27 -7.49 -9.03
N THR A 138 -33.29 -7.46 -7.70
CA THR A 138 -34.28 -8.22 -6.91
C THR A 138 -34.95 -7.36 -5.85
N SER A 139 -36.10 -6.80 -6.22
CA SER A 139 -37.29 -6.77 -5.37
C SER A 139 -38.05 -8.08 -5.61
N CYS A 140 -37.85 -9.10 -4.77
CA CYS A 140 -38.89 -10.11 -4.53
C CYS A 140 -38.59 -10.87 -3.23
N GLU A 141 -39.55 -10.74 -2.33
CA GLU A 141 -39.74 -11.37 -1.03
C GLU A 141 -39.77 -12.90 -1.14
N VAL A 142 -39.08 -13.64 -0.25
CA VAL A 142 -39.56 -14.97 0.19
C VAL A 142 -39.11 -15.25 1.63
N LEU A 143 -40.11 -15.49 2.48
CA LEU A 143 -40.03 -16.10 3.80
C LEU A 143 -39.26 -17.44 3.78
N ALA A 144 -38.36 -17.65 4.74
CA ALA A 144 -37.99 -19.01 5.15
C ALA A 144 -37.68 -19.04 6.66
N THR A 145 -38.74 -19.23 7.42
CA THR A 145 -38.84 -20.07 8.63
C THR A 145 -37.54 -20.64 9.20
N ARG A 146 -37.19 -20.19 10.41
CA ARG A 146 -36.21 -20.85 11.28
C ARG A 146 -36.79 -22.17 11.82
N THR A 147 -36.50 -23.29 11.18
CA THR A 147 -36.63 -24.62 11.80
C THR A 147 -35.35 -24.93 12.59
N ARG A 148 -35.48 -25.10 13.91
CA ARG A 148 -34.42 -25.67 14.76
C ARG A 148 -34.45 -27.19 14.59
N HIS A 149 -33.31 -27.79 14.23
CA HIS A 149 -33.13 -29.25 14.30
C HIS A 149 -32.71 -29.68 15.72
N PRO A 150 -33.25 -30.79 16.25
CA PRO A 150 -32.71 -31.43 17.44
C PRO A 150 -31.52 -32.33 17.06
N GLY A 151 -30.35 -32.05 17.63
CA GLY A 151 -29.18 -32.94 17.52
C GLY A 151 -29.19 -34.01 18.61
N PRO A 152 -28.63 -35.21 18.38
CA PRO A 152 -28.70 -36.32 19.32
C PRO A 152 -27.69 -36.14 20.47
N ALA A 153 -28.11 -36.53 21.67
CA ALA A 153 -27.29 -36.55 22.87
C ALA A 153 -26.41 -37.80 22.90
N VAL A 154 -25.08 -37.65 22.90
CA VAL A 154 -24.17 -38.64 23.49
C VAL A 154 -22.95 -37.94 24.08
N SER A 155 -22.86 -37.90 25.41
CA SER A 155 -21.64 -37.58 26.15
C SER A 155 -21.08 -38.89 26.72
N ARG A 156 -19.83 -39.23 26.39
CA ARG A 156 -19.04 -40.19 27.16
C ARG A 156 -18.03 -39.39 27.97
N ALA A 157 -18.16 -39.44 29.29
CA ALA A 157 -17.30 -38.75 30.24
C ALA A 157 -15.86 -39.27 30.17
N ARG A 158 -14.90 -38.34 30.05
CA ARG A 158 -13.47 -38.61 30.15
C ARG A 158 -13.06 -38.53 31.64
N PRO A 159 -12.22 -39.44 32.16
CA PRO A 159 -11.80 -39.39 33.56
C PRO A 159 -10.97 -38.13 33.85
N PRO A 160 -11.04 -37.59 35.09
CA PRO A 160 -10.38 -36.34 35.45
C PRO A 160 -8.86 -36.51 35.44
N GLY A 161 -8.17 -35.60 34.73
CA GLY A 161 -6.72 -35.47 34.80
C GLY A 161 -6.26 -34.81 36.11
N PRO A 162 -4.96 -34.87 36.43
CA PRO A 162 -4.42 -34.33 37.68
C PRO A 162 -4.69 -32.81 37.80
N PRO A 163 -4.82 -32.29 39.04
CA PRO A 163 -5.09 -30.87 39.27
C PRO A 163 -3.97 -30.04 38.66
N ARG A 164 -4.34 -29.14 37.74
CA ARG A 164 -3.40 -28.15 37.21
C ARG A 164 -3.03 -27.22 38.36
N ALA A 165 -1.75 -27.00 38.59
CA ALA A 165 -1.29 -25.94 39.48
C ALA A 165 -1.94 -24.63 39.04
N ASP A 166 -2.56 -23.92 39.98
CA ASP A 166 -3.22 -22.64 39.76
C ASP A 166 -2.18 -21.59 39.33
N VAL A 167 -1.94 -21.50 38.03
CA VAL A 167 -1.27 -20.33 37.45
C VAL A 167 -2.30 -19.21 37.48
N PRO A 168 -2.10 -18.15 38.29
CA PRO A 168 -3.04 -17.04 38.32
C PRO A 168 -3.20 -16.49 36.90
N PRO A 169 -4.45 -16.26 36.43
CA PRO A 169 -4.66 -15.75 35.08
C PRO A 169 -3.94 -14.41 34.97
N ARG A 170 -2.97 -14.30 34.03
CA ARG A 170 -2.40 -13.00 33.68
C ARG A 170 -3.56 -12.10 33.31
N ALA A 171 -3.80 -11.06 34.10
CA ALA A 171 -4.83 -10.08 33.84
C ALA A 171 -4.61 -9.53 32.43
N ARG A 172 -5.52 -9.85 31.51
CA ARG A 172 -5.48 -9.27 30.16
C ARG A 172 -5.78 -7.77 30.34
N PRO A 173 -4.94 -6.86 29.82
CA PRO A 173 -5.27 -5.45 29.88
C PRO A 173 -6.64 -5.22 29.22
N PRO A 174 -7.44 -4.26 29.70
CA PRO A 174 -8.72 -3.93 29.09
C PRO A 174 -8.55 -3.73 27.58
N LEU A 175 -9.48 -4.28 26.79
CA LEU A 175 -9.42 -4.24 25.32
C LEU A 175 -9.25 -2.80 24.80
N ASP A 176 -9.87 -1.82 25.47
CA ASP A 176 -9.77 -0.40 25.13
C ASP A 176 -8.37 0.18 25.30
N ASP A 177 -7.63 -0.22 26.34
CA ASP A 177 -6.26 0.26 26.56
C ASP A 177 -5.30 -0.37 25.54
N THR A 178 -5.56 -1.62 25.16
CA THR A 178 -4.83 -2.29 24.07
C THR A 178 -5.08 -1.60 22.72
N ILE A 179 -6.34 -1.21 22.43
CA ILE A 179 -6.70 -0.46 21.23
C ILE A 179 -6.04 0.93 21.22
N LYS A 180 -6.03 1.64 22.36
CA LYS A 180 -5.35 2.95 22.49
C LYS A 180 -3.85 2.84 22.27
N GLN A 181 -3.19 1.85 22.87
CA GLN A 181 -1.76 1.61 22.69
C GLN A 181 -1.42 1.27 21.24
N SER A 182 -2.23 0.43 20.57
CA SER A 182 -2.04 0.11 19.16
C SER A 182 -2.13 1.36 18.27
N LYS A 183 -3.11 2.24 18.51
CA LYS A 183 -3.25 3.50 17.75
C LYS A 183 -2.08 4.45 17.99
N LEU A 184 -1.62 4.55 19.24
CA LEU A 184 -0.47 5.39 19.58
C LEU A 184 0.80 4.93 18.87
N LEU A 185 1.08 3.63 18.88
CA LEU A 185 2.22 3.05 18.19
C LEU A 185 2.14 3.27 16.68
N GLN A 186 0.97 3.04 16.07
CA GLN A 186 0.75 3.33 14.63
C GLN A 186 1.02 4.79 14.28
N ASN A 187 0.55 5.73 15.10
CA ASN A 187 0.79 7.16 14.92
C ASN A 187 2.28 7.51 15.05
N GLN A 188 2.98 6.93 16.03
CA GLN A 188 4.41 7.12 16.22
C GLN A 188 5.23 6.55 15.05
N THR A 189 4.90 5.35 14.57
CA THR A 189 5.55 4.74 13.41
C THR A 189 5.33 5.59 12.15
N SER A 190 4.10 6.07 11.93
CA SER A 190 3.76 6.94 10.80
C SER A 190 4.54 8.27 10.84
N ALA A 191 4.68 8.86 12.03
CA ALA A 191 5.45 10.09 12.23
C ALA A 191 6.95 9.88 11.96
N ASN A 192 7.53 8.80 12.48
CA ASN A 192 8.94 8.47 12.26
C ASN A 192 9.24 8.19 10.78
N LEU A 193 8.36 7.45 10.09
CA LEU A 193 8.52 7.18 8.67
C LEU A 193 8.42 8.46 7.82
N SER A 194 7.46 9.34 8.15
CA SER A 194 7.33 10.65 7.49
C SER A 194 8.56 11.54 7.70
N LEU A 195 9.17 11.49 8.88
CA LEU A 195 10.41 12.20 9.18
C LEU A 195 11.57 11.65 8.32
N LEU A 196 11.70 10.32 8.22
CA LEU A 196 12.72 9.68 7.41
C LEU A 196 12.56 10.03 5.92
N GLN A 197 11.34 9.97 5.38
CA GLN A 197 11.04 10.37 4.00
C GLN A 197 11.40 11.83 3.73
N ASN A 198 11.00 12.75 4.62
CA ASN A 198 11.35 14.16 4.50
C ASN A 198 12.85 14.41 4.55
N ARG A 199 13.57 13.64 5.38
CA ARG A 199 15.04 13.72 5.45
C ARG A 199 15.67 13.25 4.16
N THR A 200 15.22 12.10 3.63
CA THR A 200 15.67 11.54 2.35
C THR A 200 15.40 12.50 1.18
N ARG A 201 14.19 13.09 1.11
CA ARG A 201 13.85 14.10 0.10
C ARG A 201 14.80 15.30 0.14
N LYS A 202 15.03 15.87 1.33
CA LYS A 202 15.96 17.00 1.51
C LYS A 202 17.39 16.64 1.10
N THR A 203 17.83 15.42 1.37
CA THR A 203 19.15 14.93 0.92
C THR A 203 19.23 14.89 -0.61
N PHE A 204 18.22 14.37 -1.30
CA PHE A 204 18.22 14.35 -2.77
C PHE A 204 18.12 15.76 -3.39
N GLU A 205 17.34 16.67 -2.80
CA GLU A 205 17.32 18.09 -3.21
C GLU A 205 18.71 18.74 -3.06
N MET A 206 19.41 18.47 -1.95
CA MET A 206 20.76 18.96 -1.72
C MET A 206 21.76 18.41 -2.76
N LEU A 207 21.68 17.11 -3.06
CA LEU A 207 22.51 16.48 -4.10
C LEU A 207 22.24 17.07 -5.49
N ALA A 208 20.99 17.35 -5.83
CA ALA A 208 20.65 18.02 -7.08
C ALA A 208 21.32 19.40 -7.19
N ARG A 209 21.24 20.21 -6.12
CA ARG A 209 21.88 21.54 -6.08
C ARG A 209 23.40 21.46 -6.22
N LEU A 210 24.04 20.46 -5.60
CA LEU A 210 25.47 20.24 -5.76
C LEU A 210 25.83 19.97 -7.23
N HIS A 211 25.04 19.15 -7.92
CA HIS A 211 25.25 18.89 -9.35
C HIS A 211 24.99 20.12 -10.22
N ASP A 212 24.02 20.97 -9.90
CA ASP A 212 23.84 22.26 -10.59
C ASP A 212 25.08 23.15 -10.48
N ASN A 213 25.67 23.23 -9.29
CA ASN A 213 26.89 24.00 -9.05
C ASN A 213 28.08 23.43 -9.83
N LEU A 214 28.22 22.10 -9.91
CA LEU A 214 29.26 21.46 -10.71
C LEU A 214 29.07 21.71 -12.21
N ALA A 215 27.83 21.65 -12.71
CA ALA A 215 27.51 22.01 -14.09
C ALA A 215 27.88 23.48 -14.39
N ALA A 216 27.63 24.40 -13.45
CA ALA A 216 28.02 25.80 -13.57
C ALA A 216 29.55 25.99 -13.56
N ALA A 217 30.27 25.26 -12.71
CA ALA A 217 31.73 25.28 -12.67
C ALA A 217 32.35 24.79 -14.00
N HIS A 218 31.80 23.73 -14.59
CA HIS A 218 32.23 23.26 -15.91
C HIS A 218 31.99 24.29 -17.02
N ARG A 219 30.88 25.05 -16.98
CA ARG A 219 30.67 26.17 -17.93
C ARG A 219 31.73 27.27 -17.78
N GLN A 220 32.31 27.42 -16.60
CA GLN A 220 33.37 28.38 -16.30
C GLN A 220 34.78 27.82 -16.56
N GLY A 221 34.89 26.58 -17.07
CA GLY A 221 36.17 25.95 -17.41
C GLY A 221 36.87 25.21 -16.27
N PHE A 222 36.21 25.01 -15.12
CA PHE A 222 36.77 24.21 -14.03
C PHE A 222 36.64 22.70 -14.31
N THR A 223 37.58 21.90 -13.78
CA THR A 223 37.63 20.44 -13.94
C THR A 223 37.36 19.70 -12.63
N CYS A 224 36.63 18.58 -12.68
CA CYS A 224 36.41 17.73 -11.51
C CYS A 224 37.61 16.81 -11.25
N ALA A 225 38.39 17.08 -10.20
CA ALA A 225 39.56 16.25 -9.86
C ALA A 225 39.23 15.02 -8.99
N ARG A 226 38.08 15.02 -8.30
CA ARG A 226 37.75 14.06 -7.23
C ARG A 226 36.51 13.20 -7.49
N TYR A 227 35.72 13.55 -8.51
CA TYR A 227 34.45 12.91 -8.80
C TYR A 227 34.46 12.33 -10.22
N PRO A 228 34.09 11.07 -10.42
CA PRO A 228 34.00 10.50 -11.76
C PRO A 228 32.88 11.20 -12.55
N CYS A 229 33.29 12.07 -13.47
CA CYS A 229 32.45 12.65 -14.51
C CYS A 229 33.23 12.67 -15.82
N ASP A 230 32.53 12.78 -16.94
CA ASP A 230 33.12 12.92 -18.28
C ASP A 230 33.62 14.34 -18.57
N GLY A 231 33.63 15.22 -17.55
CA GLY A 231 34.01 16.63 -17.67
C GLY A 231 32.96 17.51 -18.35
N THR A 232 31.79 16.97 -18.69
CA THR A 232 30.75 17.71 -19.42
C THR A 232 29.72 18.35 -18.50
N VAL A 233 29.16 19.47 -18.95
CA VAL A 233 28.01 20.12 -18.29
C VAL A 233 26.79 19.19 -18.28
N ARG A 234 26.61 18.42 -19.37
CA ARG A 234 25.46 17.52 -19.57
C ARG A 234 25.41 16.41 -18.51
N TYR A 235 26.54 15.78 -18.19
CA TYR A 235 26.60 14.77 -17.14
C TYR A 235 26.05 15.26 -15.80
N HIS A 236 26.44 16.46 -15.39
CA HIS A 236 25.97 17.04 -14.13
C HIS A 236 24.49 17.47 -14.20
N GLN A 237 24.01 17.95 -15.35
CA GLN A 237 22.58 18.26 -15.55
C GLN A 237 21.70 17.01 -15.47
N ASP A 238 22.12 15.92 -16.11
CA ASP A 238 21.39 14.64 -16.12
C ASP A 238 21.32 14.05 -14.70
N LYS A 239 22.43 14.10 -13.95
CA LYS A 239 22.45 13.69 -12.53
C LYS A 239 21.59 14.59 -11.64
N ALA A 240 21.61 15.91 -11.85
CA ALA A 240 20.75 16.84 -11.09
C ALA A 240 19.26 16.53 -11.33
N LEU A 241 18.87 16.27 -12.58
CA LEU A 241 17.51 15.89 -12.93
C LEU A 241 17.11 14.56 -12.27
N ALA A 242 17.99 13.56 -12.30
CA ALA A 242 17.74 12.26 -11.66
C ALA A 242 17.51 12.40 -10.14
N TYR A 243 18.32 13.20 -9.44
CA TYR A 243 18.11 13.45 -8.01
C TYR A 243 16.83 14.23 -7.71
N ARG A 244 16.45 15.20 -8.55
CA ARG A 244 15.17 15.91 -8.40
C ARG A 244 13.98 14.96 -8.55
N ARG A 245 14.00 14.07 -9.56
CA ARG A 245 12.96 13.05 -9.73
C ARG A 245 12.85 12.15 -8.48
N ARG A 246 13.98 11.68 -7.94
CA ARG A 246 14.02 10.91 -6.68
C ARG A 246 13.50 11.70 -5.47
N SER A 247 13.73 13.01 -5.40
CA SER A 247 13.20 13.85 -4.32
C SER A 247 11.67 14.01 -4.38
N LEU A 248 11.09 13.93 -5.58
CA LEU A 248 9.65 14.01 -5.81
C LEU A 248 8.94 12.64 -5.68
N GLY A 249 9.70 11.55 -5.50
CA GLY A 249 9.15 10.19 -5.51
C GLY A 249 8.93 9.60 -6.90
N ASP A 250 9.30 10.31 -7.97
CA ASP A 250 9.20 9.85 -9.35
C ASP A 250 10.38 8.92 -9.69
N GLY A 251 10.21 7.63 -9.41
CA GLY A 251 11.19 6.58 -9.73
C GLY A 251 11.24 6.16 -11.21
N ARG A 252 10.80 6.97 -12.17
CA ARG A 252 10.88 6.59 -13.60
C ARG A 252 12.27 6.84 -14.19
N PRO A 253 12.93 5.82 -14.78
CA PRO A 253 14.21 6.02 -15.46
C PRO A 253 14.04 7.00 -16.63
N ALA A 254 15.08 7.79 -16.89
CA ALA A 254 15.14 8.64 -18.09
C ALA A 254 15.27 7.72 -19.32
N ALA A 255 14.46 8.01 -20.34
CA ALA A 255 14.45 7.31 -21.62
C ALA A 255 15.75 7.53 -22.40
#